data_AF-A0A7L5E083-F1
#
_entry.id   AF-A0A7L5E083-F1
#
_cell.length_a   1.000
_cell.length_b   1.000
_cell.length_c   1.000
_cell.angle_alpha   90.00
_cell.angle_beta   90.00
_cell.angle_gamma   90.00
#
_symmetry.space_group_name_H-M   'P 1'
#
loop_
_entity.id
_entity.type
_entity.pdbx_description
1 polymer ?
#
loop_
_entity_poly.entity_id
_entity_poly.type
_entity_poly.pdbx_seq_one_letter_code
_entity_poly.pdbx_strand_id
1 'polypeptide(L)'
;MEDWVKDLQNKIINEEDRILFDEAAGCYSSGYHRSAYIMAWVSLIESLKRKIYEFDNLGDSRSNAAIIKIDLAESKDSSTDKLIFEEAKTCEIIDSSDLSSVNHFWQQRSVFVHPYNKRPTTEEIRYIFTQIVKISLGKELHYNKLLLSDLANNVANKPFYIPTGSEQVRDHAVRAVTRTNENLHPFFFKTFLAKVGEICLIDSKAQELFKLRAFICELFIRTPTSLDDSKWGLEDKVTSFPYECMLGFIRSDTWLKIPERIKEMIIAYAVSENDSRKTNYVRQVIGQLINSSVLEDKYIVIFNQMLDSMSFESAINYYGRSEDTYLRIKANLMTYNFDTQNPAIDYLKTPMGIQVINILDDDSQFSLGRMLESASSNNHWKTQNFIDSILDGKYSYSDWVKGGIAYGSFVSLSSGLFDFDEKVYKRSILFLNSVSSEIQHFVYQKISEAINETEEKIPGQIAFQKRSILRKIEEVNSSIAWDSENRRLNDLLFDELKSIVNIDDD
;
A
#
# COMPACT_ATOMS: atom_id res chain seq x y z
N MET A 1 -10.51 -35.02 -42.17
CA MET A 1 -9.84 -35.01 -40.85
C MET A 1 -10.93 -35.20 -39.81
N GLU A 2 -10.80 -36.23 -38.97
CA GLU A 2 -11.77 -36.56 -37.91
C GLU A 2 -11.83 -35.44 -36.84
N ASP A 3 -12.99 -35.24 -36.22
CA ASP A 3 -13.23 -34.12 -35.30
C ASP A 3 -12.30 -34.13 -34.09
N TRP A 4 -11.99 -35.31 -33.53
CA TRP A 4 -11.08 -35.42 -32.39
C TRP A 4 -9.65 -34.97 -32.71
N VAL A 5 -9.20 -35.05 -33.97
CA VAL A 5 -7.86 -34.57 -34.38
C VAL A 5 -7.84 -33.04 -34.37
N LYS A 6 -8.91 -32.40 -34.84
CA LYS A 6 -9.05 -30.93 -34.79
C LYS A 6 -9.14 -30.44 -33.35
N ASP A 7 -9.85 -31.15 -32.49
CA ASP A 7 -9.94 -30.83 -31.06
C ASP A 7 -8.57 -30.88 -30.37
N LEU A 8 -7.71 -31.82 -30.78
CA LEU A 8 -6.32 -31.88 -30.30
C LEU A 8 -5.47 -30.76 -30.87
N GLN A 9 -5.57 -30.49 -32.17
CA GLN A 9 -4.85 -29.40 -32.84
C GLN A 9 -5.12 -28.04 -32.18
N ASN A 10 -6.38 -27.78 -31.82
CA ASN A 10 -6.79 -26.54 -31.14
C ASN A 10 -6.20 -26.36 -29.74
N LYS A 11 -5.69 -27.43 -29.11
CA LYS A 11 -5.05 -27.38 -27.79
C LYS A 11 -3.55 -27.13 -27.88
N ILE A 12 -2.96 -27.17 -29.07
CA ILE A 12 -1.53 -26.94 -29.27
C ILE A 12 -1.24 -25.45 -29.17
N ILE A 13 -0.28 -25.11 -28.30
CA ILE A 13 0.02 -23.73 -27.91
C ILE A 13 0.99 -23.07 -28.88
N ASN A 14 2.05 -23.78 -29.28
CA ASN A 14 3.09 -23.23 -30.14
C ASN A 14 2.81 -23.56 -31.63
N GLU A 15 3.04 -22.60 -32.51
CA GLU A 15 2.79 -22.75 -33.94
C GLU A 15 3.74 -23.74 -34.63
N GLU A 16 5.01 -23.81 -34.22
CA GLU A 16 5.99 -24.77 -34.77
C GLU A 16 5.61 -26.21 -34.42
N ASP A 17 5.13 -26.44 -33.19
CA ASP A 17 4.59 -27.74 -32.77
C ASP A 17 3.35 -28.12 -33.59
N ARG A 18 2.52 -27.12 -33.93
CA ARG A 18 1.30 -27.31 -34.73
C ARG A 18 1.63 -27.75 -36.15
N ILE A 19 2.65 -27.18 -36.78
CA ILE A 19 3.11 -27.60 -38.12
C ILE A 19 3.44 -29.09 -38.14
N LEU A 20 4.28 -29.56 -37.20
CA LEU A 20 4.66 -30.98 -37.14
C LEU A 20 3.48 -31.89 -36.79
N PHE A 21 2.56 -31.42 -35.93
CA PHE A 21 1.34 -32.17 -35.62
C PHE A 21 0.42 -32.29 -36.85
N ASP A 22 0.30 -31.23 -37.65
CA ASP A 22 -0.52 -31.21 -38.85
C ASP A 22 0.04 -32.14 -39.93
N GLU A 23 1.36 -32.26 -40.05
CA GLU A 23 2.02 -33.26 -40.88
C GLU A 23 1.68 -34.69 -40.43
N ALA A 24 1.71 -34.94 -39.11
CA ALA A 24 1.30 -36.23 -38.55
C ALA A 24 -0.19 -36.54 -38.82
N ALA A 25 -1.05 -35.54 -38.63
CA ALA A 25 -2.49 -35.63 -38.88
C ALA A 25 -2.81 -35.84 -40.38
N GLY A 26 -2.04 -35.22 -41.27
CA GLY A 26 -2.12 -35.42 -42.72
C GLY A 26 -1.73 -36.84 -43.12
N CYS A 27 -0.65 -37.38 -42.53
CA CYS A 27 -0.25 -38.78 -42.72
C CYS A 27 -1.36 -39.74 -42.26
N TYR A 28 -1.96 -39.47 -41.10
CA TYR A 28 -3.08 -40.27 -40.58
C TYR A 28 -4.29 -40.24 -41.52
N SER A 29 -4.70 -39.04 -41.94
CA SER A 29 -5.86 -38.83 -42.82
C SER A 29 -5.68 -39.51 -44.19
N SER A 30 -4.43 -39.68 -44.63
CA SER A 30 -4.07 -40.36 -45.89
C SER A 30 -3.88 -41.87 -45.74
N GLY A 31 -4.11 -42.42 -44.54
CA GLY A 31 -3.94 -43.84 -44.23
C GLY A 31 -2.49 -44.28 -43.96
N TYR A 32 -1.51 -43.37 -43.93
CA TYR A 32 -0.10 -43.68 -43.68
C TYR A 32 0.21 -43.77 -42.18
N HIS A 33 -0.33 -44.77 -41.50
CA HIS A 33 -0.27 -44.89 -40.03
C HIS A 33 1.17 -44.96 -39.47
N ARG A 34 2.10 -45.65 -40.15
CA ARG A 34 3.51 -45.69 -39.71
C ARG A 34 4.12 -44.29 -39.71
N SER A 35 3.95 -43.55 -40.80
CA SER A 35 4.43 -42.18 -40.92
C SER A 35 3.74 -41.26 -39.91
N ALA A 36 2.43 -41.41 -39.71
CA ALA A 36 1.69 -40.64 -38.70
C ALA A 36 2.26 -40.84 -37.29
N TYR A 37 2.56 -42.09 -36.90
CA TYR A 37 3.15 -42.38 -35.60
C TYR A 37 4.56 -41.79 -35.46
N ILE A 38 5.40 -41.92 -36.50
CA ILE A 38 6.77 -41.40 -36.49
C ILE A 38 6.76 -39.87 -36.43
N MET A 39 5.89 -39.20 -37.19
CA MET A 39 5.77 -37.74 -37.16
C MET A 39 5.22 -37.24 -35.82
N ALA A 40 4.28 -37.95 -35.21
CA ALA A 40 3.84 -37.66 -33.83
C ALA A 40 4.97 -37.79 -32.81
N TRP A 41 5.83 -38.80 -32.95
CA TRP A 41 7.04 -38.94 -32.12
C TRP A 41 8.01 -37.77 -32.31
N VAL A 42 8.30 -37.39 -33.56
CA VAL A 42 9.18 -36.26 -33.86
C VAL A 42 8.63 -34.97 -33.27
N SER A 43 7.33 -34.72 -33.45
CA SER A 43 6.64 -33.55 -32.89
C SER A 43 6.78 -33.46 -31.36
N LEU A 44 6.66 -34.59 -30.64
CA LEU A 44 6.91 -34.63 -29.20
C LEU A 44 8.35 -34.25 -28.84
N ILE A 45 9.35 -34.85 -29.51
CA ILE A 45 10.76 -34.65 -29.19
C ILE A 45 11.20 -33.22 -29.48
N GLU A 46 10.80 -32.66 -30.62
CA GLU A 46 11.09 -31.26 -30.96
C GLU A 46 10.42 -30.29 -29.99
N SER A 47 9.17 -30.55 -29.61
CA SER A 47 8.46 -29.77 -28.58
C SER A 47 9.21 -29.80 -27.22
N LEU A 48 9.68 -30.97 -26.79
CA LEU A 48 10.46 -31.10 -25.55
C LEU A 48 11.81 -30.40 -25.65
N LYS A 49 12.53 -30.57 -26.77
CA LYS A 49 13.81 -29.89 -27.04
C LYS A 49 13.62 -28.38 -26.97
N ARG A 50 12.68 -27.81 -27.73
CA ARG A 50 12.38 -26.37 -27.72
C ARG A 50 12.12 -25.84 -26.32
N LYS A 51 11.34 -26.57 -25.51
CA LYS A 51 11.09 -26.17 -24.11
C LYS A 51 12.33 -26.17 -23.22
N ILE A 52 13.30 -27.05 -23.48
CA ILE A 52 14.61 -27.01 -22.80
C ILE A 52 15.33 -25.69 -23.18
N TYR A 53 15.37 -25.32 -24.46
CA TYR A 53 15.95 -24.03 -24.89
C TYR A 53 15.20 -22.83 -24.29
N GLU A 54 13.87 -22.89 -24.21
CA GLU A 54 13.07 -21.84 -23.57
C GLU A 54 13.41 -21.67 -22.09
N PHE A 55 13.65 -22.75 -21.35
CA PHE A 55 14.09 -22.66 -19.94
C PHE A 55 15.52 -22.12 -19.78
N ASP A 56 16.44 -22.42 -20.69
CA ASP A 56 17.78 -21.83 -20.68
C ASP A 56 17.73 -20.31 -20.93
N ASN A 57 16.90 -19.86 -21.86
CA ASN A 57 16.63 -18.43 -22.07
C ASN A 57 16.05 -17.73 -20.82
N LEU A 58 15.40 -18.49 -19.94
CA LEU A 58 14.89 -18.02 -18.65
C LEU A 58 15.93 -18.12 -17.52
N GLY A 59 17.09 -18.75 -17.77
CA GLY A 59 18.22 -18.87 -16.86
C GLY A 59 18.22 -20.16 -16.02
N ASP A 60 17.48 -21.21 -16.39
CA ASP A 60 17.56 -22.50 -15.69
C ASP A 60 18.90 -23.20 -15.99
N SER A 61 19.73 -23.37 -14.96
CA SER A 61 21.06 -23.97 -15.09
C SER A 61 21.07 -25.42 -15.55
N ARG A 62 20.00 -26.20 -15.28
CA ARG A 62 19.89 -27.58 -15.77
C ARG A 62 19.60 -27.60 -17.25
N SER A 63 18.78 -26.67 -17.73
CA SER A 63 18.49 -26.52 -19.15
C SER A 63 19.74 -26.10 -19.92
N ASN A 64 20.56 -25.22 -19.36
CA ASN A 64 21.88 -24.91 -19.94
C ASN A 64 22.75 -26.17 -20.09
N ALA A 65 22.88 -26.95 -19.01
CA ALA A 65 23.65 -28.18 -19.02
C ALA A 65 23.07 -29.23 -19.99
N ALA A 66 21.75 -29.31 -20.11
CA ALA A 66 21.05 -30.18 -21.05
C ALA A 66 21.32 -29.79 -22.50
N ILE A 67 21.26 -28.49 -22.84
CA ILE A 67 21.57 -27.99 -24.19
C ILE A 67 22.99 -28.32 -24.57
N ILE A 68 23.97 -28.08 -23.68
CA ILE A 68 25.37 -28.43 -23.93
C ILE A 68 25.51 -29.92 -24.25
N LYS A 69 24.83 -30.80 -23.50
CA LYS A 69 24.86 -32.25 -23.78
C LYS A 69 24.20 -32.61 -25.11
N ILE A 70 23.05 -32.00 -25.42
CA ILE A 70 22.30 -32.24 -26.65
C ILE A 70 23.12 -31.78 -27.85
N ASP A 71 23.63 -30.55 -27.86
CA ASP A 71 24.46 -29.99 -28.93
C ASP A 71 25.74 -30.82 -29.15
N LEU A 72 26.37 -31.29 -28.07
CA LEU A 72 27.53 -32.18 -28.15
C LEU A 72 27.21 -33.57 -28.72
N ALA A 73 26.00 -34.07 -28.53
CA ALA A 73 25.56 -35.34 -29.09
C ALA A 73 25.15 -35.19 -30.57
N GLU A 74 24.50 -34.09 -30.93
CA GLU A 74 24.11 -33.76 -32.30
C GLU A 74 25.33 -33.49 -33.19
N SER A 75 26.34 -32.77 -32.68
CA SER A 75 27.62 -32.58 -33.39
C SER A 75 28.42 -33.87 -33.62
N LYS A 76 28.04 -34.97 -32.96
CA LYS A 76 28.61 -36.31 -33.14
C LYS A 76 27.69 -37.25 -33.95
N ASP A 77 26.68 -36.71 -34.63
CA ASP A 77 25.68 -37.46 -35.41
C ASP A 77 25.03 -38.63 -34.63
N SER A 78 24.93 -38.49 -33.30
CA SER A 78 24.33 -39.51 -32.44
C SER A 78 22.83 -39.29 -32.28
N SER A 79 22.04 -40.36 -32.13
CA SER A 79 20.59 -40.22 -31.85
C SER A 79 20.37 -39.55 -30.50
N THR A 80 19.72 -38.39 -30.52
CA THR A 80 19.50 -37.56 -29.32
C THR A 80 18.12 -37.71 -28.71
N ASP A 81 17.16 -38.38 -29.35
CA ASP A 81 15.76 -38.47 -28.88
C ASP A 81 15.68 -38.91 -27.40
N LYS A 82 16.43 -39.97 -27.04
CA LYS A 82 16.45 -40.50 -25.67
C LYS A 82 17.04 -39.53 -24.67
N LEU A 83 18.16 -38.90 -25.05
CA LEU A 83 18.79 -37.87 -24.25
C LEU A 83 17.83 -36.70 -24.02
N ILE A 84 17.13 -36.25 -25.06
CA ILE A 84 16.20 -35.11 -24.99
C ILE A 84 15.11 -35.35 -23.96
N PHE A 85 14.40 -36.49 -23.99
CA PHE A 85 13.32 -36.71 -23.03
C PHE A 85 13.83 -37.03 -21.60
N GLU A 86 15.03 -37.61 -21.47
CA GLU A 86 15.67 -37.81 -20.16
C GLU A 86 16.08 -36.46 -19.54
N GLU A 87 16.67 -35.57 -20.33
CA GLU A 87 17.01 -34.22 -19.87
C GLU A 87 15.76 -33.35 -19.65
N ALA A 88 14.68 -33.55 -20.42
CA ALA A 88 13.40 -32.90 -20.17
C ALA A 88 12.82 -33.29 -18.79
N LYS A 89 13.04 -34.54 -18.36
CA LYS A 89 12.71 -34.98 -16.99
C LYS A 89 13.63 -34.32 -15.96
N THR A 90 14.93 -34.24 -16.21
CA THR A 90 15.90 -33.56 -15.33
C THR A 90 15.55 -32.08 -15.13
N CYS A 91 15.08 -31.42 -16.18
CA CYS A 91 14.59 -30.03 -16.17
C CYS A 91 13.15 -29.89 -15.61
N GLU A 92 12.51 -30.99 -15.21
CA GLU A 92 11.13 -31.04 -14.69
C GLU A 92 10.06 -30.51 -15.67
N ILE A 93 10.32 -30.56 -16.99
CA ILE A 93 9.31 -30.24 -18.02
C ILE A 93 8.22 -31.32 -18.05
N ILE A 94 8.63 -32.58 -17.87
CA ILE A 94 7.77 -33.76 -17.77
C ILE A 94 7.95 -34.46 -16.42
N ASP A 95 6.90 -35.12 -15.93
CA ASP A 95 6.98 -35.89 -14.69
C ASP A 95 7.40 -37.36 -14.92
N SER A 96 7.41 -38.18 -13.86
CA SER A 96 7.84 -39.59 -13.96
C SER A 96 6.81 -40.47 -14.67
N SER A 97 5.52 -40.10 -14.59
CA SER A 97 4.43 -40.77 -15.30
C SER A 97 4.50 -40.44 -16.80
N ASP A 98 4.74 -39.17 -17.12
CA ASP A 98 4.99 -38.71 -18.49
C ASP A 98 6.20 -39.44 -19.09
N LEU A 99 7.34 -39.49 -18.38
CA LEU A 99 8.55 -40.19 -18.84
C LEU A 99 8.29 -41.67 -19.15
N SER A 100 7.45 -42.34 -18.36
CA SER A 100 7.08 -43.74 -18.61
C SER A 100 6.29 -43.89 -19.92
N SER A 101 5.39 -42.94 -20.20
CA SER A 101 4.62 -42.89 -21.45
C SER A 101 5.52 -42.57 -22.65
N VAL A 102 6.43 -41.62 -22.51
CA VAL A 102 7.40 -41.25 -23.56
C VAL A 102 8.33 -42.42 -23.89
N ASN A 103 8.82 -43.15 -22.88
CA ASN A 103 9.62 -44.36 -23.09
C ASN A 103 8.84 -45.45 -23.85
N HIS A 104 7.57 -45.64 -23.52
CA HIS A 104 6.71 -46.56 -24.26
C HIS A 104 6.59 -46.14 -25.74
N PHE A 105 6.38 -44.85 -26.03
CA PHE A 105 6.29 -44.36 -27.41
C PHE A 105 7.57 -44.55 -28.19
N TRP A 106 8.73 -44.31 -27.57
CA TRP A 106 10.03 -44.54 -28.16
C TRP A 106 10.23 -46.01 -28.56
N GLN A 107 9.91 -46.94 -27.65
CA GLN A 107 10.01 -48.39 -27.93
C GLN A 107 9.10 -48.81 -29.09
N GLN A 108 7.86 -48.33 -29.10
CA GLN A 108 6.92 -48.61 -30.20
C GLN A 108 7.39 -48.02 -31.53
N ARG A 109 7.95 -46.80 -31.52
CA ARG A 109 8.54 -46.18 -32.72
C ARG A 109 9.64 -47.07 -33.31
N SER A 110 10.55 -47.59 -32.46
CA SER A 110 11.59 -48.54 -32.91
C SER A 110 11.01 -49.79 -33.57
N VAL A 111 9.86 -50.29 -33.10
CA VAL A 111 9.17 -51.42 -33.73
C VAL A 111 8.55 -51.02 -35.07
N PHE A 112 7.84 -49.90 -35.13
CA PHE A 112 7.03 -49.49 -36.28
C PHE A 112 7.82 -48.98 -37.49
N VAL A 113 9.07 -48.55 -37.27
CA VAL A 113 9.98 -48.12 -38.36
C VAL A 113 10.40 -49.31 -39.25
N HIS A 114 10.41 -50.54 -38.71
CA HIS A 114 10.79 -51.71 -39.49
C HIS A 114 9.58 -52.26 -40.30
N PRO A 115 9.68 -52.39 -41.63
CA PRO A 115 8.54 -52.72 -42.48
C PRO A 115 7.96 -54.12 -42.23
N TYR A 116 8.78 -55.05 -41.73
CA TYR A 116 8.41 -56.44 -41.42
C TYR A 116 7.70 -56.60 -40.06
N ASN A 117 7.66 -55.55 -39.26
CA ASN A 117 7.01 -55.56 -37.96
C ASN A 117 5.54 -55.08 -38.05
N LYS A 118 4.83 -55.21 -36.92
CA LYS A 118 3.43 -54.79 -36.74
C LYS A 118 3.23 -53.35 -37.24
N ARG A 119 2.15 -53.12 -37.99
CA ARG A 119 1.71 -51.77 -38.38
C ARG A 119 0.90 -51.14 -37.23
N PRO A 120 1.03 -49.83 -36.96
CA PRO A 120 0.19 -49.15 -35.98
C PRO A 120 -1.28 -49.22 -36.37
N THR A 121 -2.12 -49.54 -35.39
CA THR A 121 -3.57 -49.45 -35.43
C THR A 121 -4.02 -47.99 -35.28
N THR A 122 -5.25 -47.70 -35.73
CA THR A 122 -5.86 -46.37 -35.54
C THR A 122 -5.88 -45.95 -34.08
N GLU A 123 -6.11 -46.89 -33.17
CA GLU A 123 -6.19 -46.62 -31.73
C GLU A 123 -4.82 -46.29 -31.13
N GLU A 124 -3.75 -46.94 -31.61
CA GLU A 124 -2.37 -46.58 -31.25
C GLU A 124 -2.01 -45.16 -31.75
N ILE A 125 -2.48 -44.75 -32.94
CA ILE A 125 -2.31 -43.37 -33.44
C ILE A 125 -3.08 -42.37 -32.59
N ARG A 126 -4.37 -42.66 -32.31
CA ARG A 126 -5.21 -41.81 -31.45
C ARG A 126 -4.60 -41.64 -30.07
N TYR A 127 -4.06 -42.73 -29.51
CA TYR A 127 -3.40 -42.70 -28.21
C TYR A 127 -2.17 -41.80 -28.21
N ILE A 128 -1.22 -41.98 -29.15
CA ILE A 128 -0.02 -41.11 -29.18
C ILE A 128 -0.41 -39.66 -29.45
N PHE A 129 -1.29 -39.35 -30.39
CA PHE A 129 -1.73 -37.97 -30.66
C PHE A 129 -2.30 -37.31 -29.39
N THR A 130 -3.15 -38.03 -28.67
CA THR A 130 -3.74 -37.52 -27.42
C THR A 130 -2.67 -37.29 -26.36
N GLN A 131 -1.73 -38.22 -26.21
CA GLN A 131 -0.71 -38.13 -25.17
C GLN A 131 0.37 -37.09 -25.48
N ILE A 132 0.82 -36.91 -26.72
CA ILE A 132 1.84 -35.88 -27.04
C ILE A 132 1.30 -34.48 -26.77
N VAL A 133 0.02 -34.23 -27.08
CA VAL A 133 -0.66 -32.96 -26.78
C VAL A 133 -0.75 -32.76 -25.27
N LYS A 134 -1.09 -33.80 -24.51
CA LYS A 134 -1.16 -33.73 -23.05
C LYS A 134 0.21 -33.53 -22.38
N ILE A 135 1.23 -34.25 -22.84
CA ILE A 135 2.56 -34.29 -22.22
C ILE A 135 3.35 -33.02 -22.55
N SER A 136 3.33 -32.57 -23.81
CA SER A 136 4.12 -31.42 -24.25
C SER A 136 3.33 -30.39 -25.06
N LEU A 137 2.83 -30.71 -26.25
CA LEU A 137 2.42 -29.67 -27.22
C LEU A 137 1.33 -28.72 -26.71
N GLY A 138 0.43 -29.21 -25.85
CA GLY A 138 -0.65 -28.45 -25.23
C GLY A 138 -0.39 -27.99 -23.79
N LYS A 139 0.85 -28.11 -23.29
CA LYS A 139 1.23 -27.77 -21.92
C LYS A 139 2.11 -26.53 -21.87
N GLU A 140 1.67 -25.49 -21.16
CA GLU A 140 2.48 -24.30 -20.92
C GLU A 140 3.72 -24.60 -20.08
N LEU A 141 4.80 -23.89 -20.37
CA LEU A 141 6.05 -23.95 -19.62
C LEU A 141 5.89 -23.18 -18.30
N HIS A 142 5.95 -23.89 -17.18
CA HIS A 142 5.81 -23.31 -15.84
C HIS A 142 7.15 -23.28 -15.10
N TYR A 143 7.35 -22.30 -14.24
CA TYR A 143 8.55 -22.23 -13.40
C TYR A 143 8.59 -23.36 -12.37
N ASN A 144 9.74 -24.00 -12.27
CA ASN A 144 10.03 -25.04 -11.29
C ASN A 144 10.66 -24.46 -10.01
N LYS A 145 10.81 -25.26 -8.95
CA LYS A 145 11.32 -24.79 -7.65
C LYS A 145 12.73 -24.19 -7.73
N LEU A 146 13.59 -24.73 -8.59
CA LEU A 146 14.97 -24.25 -8.75
C LEU A 146 14.96 -22.85 -9.37
N LEU A 147 14.25 -22.68 -10.49
CA LEU A 147 14.13 -21.40 -11.17
C LEU A 147 13.51 -20.31 -10.27
N LEU A 148 12.51 -20.67 -9.46
CA LEU A 148 11.92 -19.75 -8.47
C LEU A 148 12.94 -19.34 -7.39
N SER A 149 13.82 -20.25 -6.99
CA SER A 149 14.90 -19.99 -6.03
C SER A 149 15.98 -19.09 -6.63
N ASP A 150 16.39 -19.37 -7.87
CA ASP A 150 17.35 -18.55 -8.60
C ASP A 150 16.79 -17.15 -8.88
N LEU A 151 15.51 -17.05 -9.23
CA LEU A 151 14.79 -15.80 -9.38
C LEU A 151 14.84 -14.98 -8.08
N ALA A 152 14.47 -15.58 -6.94
CA ALA A 152 14.54 -14.89 -5.65
C ALA A 152 15.97 -14.46 -5.27
N ASN A 153 16.96 -15.33 -5.51
CA ASN A 153 18.38 -15.01 -5.32
C ASN A 153 18.82 -13.83 -6.21
N ASN A 154 18.44 -13.84 -7.48
CA ASN A 154 18.80 -12.78 -8.42
C ASN A 154 18.16 -11.44 -8.02
N VAL A 155 16.88 -11.45 -7.63
CA VAL A 155 16.19 -10.24 -7.16
C VAL A 155 16.86 -9.66 -5.91
N ALA A 156 17.27 -10.50 -4.95
CA ALA A 156 17.89 -10.06 -3.71
C ALA A 156 19.36 -9.60 -3.88
N ASN A 157 20.11 -10.28 -4.74
CA ASN A 157 21.58 -10.16 -4.76
C ASN A 157 22.14 -9.43 -5.99
N LYS A 158 21.38 -9.31 -7.08
CA LYS A 158 21.85 -8.66 -8.32
C LYS A 158 21.07 -7.36 -8.56
N PRO A 159 21.64 -6.18 -8.22
CA PRO A 159 20.93 -4.90 -8.31
C PRO A 159 20.35 -4.60 -9.69
N PHE A 160 21.07 -5.00 -10.75
CA PHE A 160 20.73 -4.76 -12.15
C PHE A 160 19.79 -5.81 -12.76
N TYR A 161 19.36 -6.82 -12.00
CA TYR A 161 18.57 -7.93 -12.54
C TYR A 161 17.17 -7.50 -13.01
N ILE A 162 16.55 -6.56 -12.29
CA ILE A 162 15.28 -5.93 -12.67
C ILE A 162 15.48 -4.41 -12.64
N PRO A 163 14.96 -3.66 -13.62
CA PRO A 163 14.90 -2.20 -13.57
C PRO A 163 14.32 -1.67 -12.25
N THR A 164 14.64 -0.43 -11.89
CA THR A 164 14.21 0.17 -10.62
C THR A 164 12.84 0.86 -10.69
N GLY A 165 12.23 0.99 -11.88
CA GLY A 165 10.89 1.58 -12.03
C GLY A 165 9.81 0.72 -11.37
N SER A 166 8.93 1.33 -10.58
CA SER A 166 7.87 0.63 -9.84
C SER A 166 6.96 -0.20 -10.74
N GLU A 167 6.55 0.35 -11.88
CA GLU A 167 5.71 -0.34 -12.88
C GLU A 167 6.45 -1.52 -13.51
N GLN A 168 7.72 -1.35 -13.87
CA GLN A 168 8.54 -2.40 -14.47
C GLN A 168 8.77 -3.56 -13.50
N VAL A 169 9.06 -3.26 -12.23
CA VAL A 169 9.18 -4.28 -11.17
C VAL A 169 7.88 -5.06 -11.03
N ARG A 170 6.74 -4.35 -11.03
CA ARG A 170 5.42 -4.98 -10.95
C ARG A 170 5.17 -5.88 -12.16
N ASP A 171 5.42 -5.44 -13.38
CA ASP A 171 5.24 -6.25 -14.59
C ASP A 171 6.09 -7.52 -14.57
N HIS A 172 7.34 -7.43 -14.09
CA HIS A 172 8.19 -8.60 -13.90
C HIS A 172 7.62 -9.56 -12.86
N ALA A 173 7.13 -9.05 -11.73
CA ALA A 173 6.47 -9.85 -10.70
C ALA A 173 5.21 -10.56 -11.25
N VAL A 174 4.36 -9.84 -11.95
CA VAL A 174 3.15 -10.38 -12.59
C VAL A 174 3.50 -11.52 -13.53
N ARG A 175 4.45 -11.31 -14.45
CA ARG A 175 4.87 -12.36 -15.41
C ARG A 175 5.40 -13.60 -14.71
N ALA A 176 6.20 -13.43 -13.65
CA ALA A 176 6.75 -14.56 -12.90
C ALA A 176 5.66 -15.35 -12.17
N VAL A 177 4.71 -14.66 -11.51
CA VAL A 177 3.60 -15.30 -10.79
C VAL A 177 2.69 -16.05 -11.75
N THR A 178 2.30 -15.47 -12.89
CA THR A 178 1.43 -16.13 -13.88
C THR A 178 2.06 -17.40 -14.47
N ARG A 179 3.38 -17.45 -14.59
CA ARG A 179 4.11 -18.63 -15.07
C ARG A 179 4.39 -19.66 -13.98
N THR A 180 3.99 -19.40 -12.74
CA THR A 180 4.20 -20.31 -11.63
C THR A 180 2.97 -21.18 -11.44
N ASN A 181 3.15 -22.50 -11.31
CA ASN A 181 2.05 -23.38 -10.97
C ASN A 181 1.50 -23.01 -9.57
N GLU A 182 0.18 -22.98 -9.42
CA GLU A 182 -0.51 -22.59 -8.18
C GLU A 182 -0.05 -23.38 -6.94
N ASN A 183 0.30 -24.66 -7.11
CA ASN A 183 0.81 -25.51 -6.04
C ASN A 183 2.21 -25.08 -5.53
N LEU A 184 2.94 -24.31 -6.33
CA LEU A 184 4.25 -23.77 -5.98
C LEU A 184 4.16 -22.35 -5.41
N HIS A 185 3.00 -21.70 -5.40
CA HIS A 185 2.84 -20.37 -4.80
C HIS A 185 3.29 -20.32 -3.33
N PRO A 186 2.90 -21.26 -2.45
CA PRO A 186 3.37 -21.25 -1.06
C PRO A 186 4.89 -21.41 -0.93
N PHE A 187 5.50 -22.22 -1.80
CA PHE A 187 6.96 -22.34 -1.87
C PHE A 187 7.60 -21.02 -2.29
N PHE A 188 7.08 -20.39 -3.34
CA PHE A 188 7.62 -19.16 -3.89
C PHE A 188 7.57 -18.01 -2.87
N PHE A 189 6.46 -17.90 -2.14
CA PHE A 189 6.34 -16.98 -1.00
C PHE A 189 7.40 -17.21 0.06
N LYS A 190 7.57 -18.45 0.53
CA LYS A 190 8.56 -18.79 1.57
C LYS A 190 9.98 -18.46 1.12
N THR A 191 10.29 -18.70 -0.15
CA THR A 191 11.59 -18.38 -0.73
C THR A 191 11.85 -16.87 -0.76
N PHE A 192 10.88 -16.06 -1.21
CA PHE A 192 11.05 -14.60 -1.19
C PHE A 192 11.10 -14.03 0.23
N LEU A 193 10.25 -14.52 1.14
CA LEU A 193 10.26 -14.06 2.53
C LEU A 193 11.59 -14.38 3.22
N ALA A 194 12.19 -15.54 2.94
CA ALA A 194 13.53 -15.85 3.43
C ALA A 194 14.56 -14.83 2.92
N LYS A 195 14.47 -14.42 1.65
CA LYS A 195 15.34 -13.36 1.10
C LYS A 195 15.11 -11.99 1.70
N VAL A 196 13.86 -11.66 2.06
CA VAL A 196 13.57 -10.46 2.84
C VAL A 196 14.32 -10.53 4.17
N GLY A 197 14.23 -11.64 4.91
CA GLY A 197 14.93 -11.81 6.18
C GLY A 197 16.46 -11.73 6.09
N GLU A 198 17.06 -12.20 4.99
CA GLU A 198 18.51 -12.10 4.75
C GLU A 198 18.99 -10.64 4.62
N ILE A 199 18.17 -9.73 4.10
CA ILE A 199 18.60 -8.37 3.72
C ILE A 199 17.84 -7.24 4.42
N CYS A 200 16.84 -7.53 5.26
CA CYS A 200 15.91 -6.54 5.86
C CYS A 200 16.56 -5.47 6.75
N LEU A 201 17.78 -5.72 7.23
CA LEU A 201 18.54 -4.80 8.09
C LEU A 201 19.74 -4.17 7.37
N ILE A 202 19.84 -4.33 6.04
CA ILE A 202 20.94 -3.80 5.23
C ILE A 202 20.45 -2.56 4.48
N ASP A 203 20.85 -1.36 4.92
CA ASP A 203 20.36 -0.09 4.36
C ASP A 203 20.61 0.05 2.85
N SER A 204 21.73 -0.47 2.35
CA SER A 204 22.07 -0.44 0.92
C SER A 204 21.20 -1.34 0.04
N LYS A 205 20.34 -2.17 0.65
CA LYS A 205 19.45 -3.14 -0.01
C LYS A 205 17.97 -2.71 -0.06
N ALA A 206 17.68 -1.45 0.22
CA ALA A 206 16.31 -0.92 0.20
C ALA A 206 15.58 -1.14 -1.14
N GLN A 207 16.30 -1.05 -2.27
CA GLN A 207 15.72 -1.28 -3.60
C GLN A 207 15.39 -2.75 -3.85
N GLU A 208 16.25 -3.67 -3.44
CA GLU A 208 15.98 -5.11 -3.52
C GLU A 208 14.84 -5.53 -2.59
N LEU A 209 14.74 -4.95 -1.39
CA LEU A 209 13.59 -5.14 -0.50
C LEU A 209 12.28 -4.71 -1.16
N PHE A 210 12.26 -3.54 -1.81
CA PHE A 210 11.11 -3.07 -2.57
C PHE A 210 10.72 -4.07 -3.67
N LYS A 211 11.70 -4.61 -4.42
CA LYS A 211 11.46 -5.62 -5.45
C LYS A 211 10.88 -6.91 -4.85
N LEU A 212 11.50 -7.45 -3.81
CA LEU A 212 11.01 -8.66 -3.13
C LEU A 212 9.58 -8.49 -2.63
N ARG A 213 9.28 -7.34 -2.00
CA ARG A 213 7.93 -6.99 -1.55
C ARG A 213 6.92 -6.98 -2.71
N ALA A 214 7.27 -6.39 -3.85
CA ALA A 214 6.40 -6.36 -5.02
C ALA A 214 6.04 -7.77 -5.52
N PHE A 215 7.02 -8.68 -5.57
CA PHE A 215 6.79 -10.08 -5.94
C PHE A 215 5.85 -10.80 -4.97
N ILE A 216 6.08 -10.66 -3.66
CA ILE A 216 5.22 -11.28 -2.65
C ILE A 216 3.79 -10.72 -2.73
N CYS A 217 3.63 -9.41 -2.88
CA CYS A 217 2.30 -8.80 -2.97
C CYS A 217 1.55 -9.25 -4.23
N GLU A 218 2.20 -9.24 -5.41
CA GLU A 218 1.57 -9.74 -6.64
C GLU A 218 1.21 -11.22 -6.56
N LEU A 219 2.04 -12.03 -5.87
CA LEU A 219 1.72 -13.42 -5.60
C LEU A 219 0.44 -13.58 -4.78
N PHE A 220 0.27 -12.79 -3.71
CA PHE A 220 -0.95 -12.81 -2.87
C PHE A 220 -2.17 -12.28 -3.64
N ILE A 221 -1.99 -11.26 -4.49
CA ILE A 221 -3.08 -10.68 -5.28
C ILE A 221 -3.56 -11.65 -6.36
N ARG A 222 -2.68 -12.46 -6.95
CA ARG A 222 -3.01 -13.29 -8.12
C ARG A 222 -3.19 -14.77 -7.82
N THR A 223 -2.74 -15.24 -6.67
CA THR A 223 -2.94 -16.64 -6.30
C THR A 223 -4.43 -16.98 -6.22
N PRO A 224 -4.89 -18.06 -6.87
CA PRO A 224 -6.24 -18.58 -6.68
C PRO A 224 -6.36 -19.43 -5.40
N THR A 225 -5.24 -19.92 -4.87
CA THR A 225 -5.17 -20.62 -3.59
C THR A 225 -5.47 -19.68 -2.43
N SER A 226 -6.39 -20.04 -1.54
CA SER A 226 -6.66 -19.28 -0.31
C SER A 226 -5.42 -19.16 0.56
N LEU A 227 -5.23 -17.99 1.18
CA LEU A 227 -4.16 -17.73 2.16
C LEU A 227 -4.43 -18.42 3.52
N ASP A 228 -5.64 -18.96 3.73
CA ASP A 228 -5.95 -19.82 4.89
C ASP A 228 -5.34 -21.24 4.77
N ASP A 229 -4.86 -21.64 3.60
CA ASP A 229 -4.26 -22.96 3.43
C ASP A 229 -2.97 -23.08 4.26
N SER A 230 -2.93 -24.09 5.14
CA SER A 230 -1.77 -24.47 5.95
C SER A 230 -0.43 -24.56 5.19
N LYS A 231 -0.46 -24.84 3.87
CA LYS A 231 0.74 -24.86 3.02
C LYS A 231 1.48 -23.53 3.02
N TRP A 232 0.79 -22.40 3.16
CA TRP A 232 1.43 -21.08 3.28
C TRP A 232 2.25 -20.94 4.57
N GLY A 233 1.77 -21.55 5.67
CA GLY A 233 2.40 -21.49 6.98
C GLY A 233 2.49 -20.06 7.53
N LEU A 234 1.48 -19.22 7.28
CA LEU A 234 1.51 -17.80 7.65
C LEU A 234 1.65 -17.60 9.16
N GLU A 235 0.95 -18.39 9.98
CA GLU A 235 1.01 -18.27 11.44
C GLU A 235 2.42 -18.55 11.97
N ASP A 236 3.09 -19.60 11.48
CA ASP A 236 4.49 -19.89 11.82
C ASP A 236 5.42 -18.74 11.43
N LYS A 237 5.18 -18.13 10.26
CA LYS A 237 5.99 -17.02 9.75
C LYS A 237 5.77 -15.73 10.52
N VAL A 238 4.54 -15.36 10.86
CA VAL A 238 4.30 -14.16 11.68
C VAL A 238 4.80 -14.37 13.10
N THR A 239 4.73 -15.58 13.65
CA THR A 239 5.29 -15.86 14.98
C THR A 239 6.82 -15.75 14.99
N SER A 240 7.49 -16.30 13.98
CA SER A 240 8.95 -16.41 13.98
C SER A 240 9.66 -15.21 13.36
N PHE A 241 9.02 -14.57 12.37
CA PHE A 241 9.59 -13.54 11.49
C PHE A 241 8.58 -12.40 11.23
N PRO A 242 8.03 -11.76 12.28
CA PRO A 242 6.96 -10.76 12.12
C PRO A 242 7.40 -9.52 11.35
N TYR A 243 8.66 -9.09 11.50
CA TYR A 243 9.18 -7.91 10.80
C TYR A 243 9.28 -8.15 9.29
N GLU A 244 9.74 -9.33 8.91
CA GLU A 244 9.84 -9.78 7.53
C GLU A 244 8.46 -9.88 6.90
N CYS A 245 7.45 -10.32 7.66
CA CYS A 245 6.06 -10.34 7.22
C CYS A 245 5.54 -8.91 6.96
N MET A 246 5.81 -7.96 7.87
CA MET A 246 5.50 -6.54 7.70
C MET A 246 6.13 -5.95 6.44
N LEU A 247 7.40 -6.25 6.18
CA LEU A 247 8.13 -5.83 4.98
C LEU A 247 7.62 -6.51 3.71
N GLY A 248 7.27 -7.79 3.80
CA GLY A 248 7.01 -8.64 2.66
C GLY A 248 5.62 -8.47 2.08
N PHE A 249 4.56 -8.52 2.90
CA PHE A 249 3.20 -8.66 2.38
C PHE A 249 2.13 -7.81 3.06
N ILE A 250 2.44 -7.00 4.08
CA ILE A 250 1.44 -6.12 4.70
C ILE A 250 1.32 -4.82 3.90
N ARG A 251 0.33 -4.75 2.98
CA ARG A 251 0.03 -3.60 2.12
C ARG A 251 -1.48 -3.45 1.98
N SER A 252 -1.95 -2.26 1.58
CA SER A 252 -3.38 -1.98 1.48
C SER A 252 -4.13 -2.92 0.53
N ASP A 253 -3.51 -3.31 -0.58
CA ASP A 253 -4.10 -4.21 -1.59
C ASP A 253 -3.97 -5.71 -1.28
N THR A 254 -3.18 -6.09 -0.28
CA THR A 254 -3.09 -7.47 0.21
C THR A 254 -3.86 -7.68 1.51
N TRP A 255 -4.06 -6.62 2.31
CA TRP A 255 -4.65 -6.69 3.66
C TRP A 255 -5.97 -7.46 3.69
N LEU A 256 -6.88 -7.17 2.75
CA LEU A 256 -8.20 -7.80 2.70
C LEU A 256 -8.16 -9.31 2.42
N LYS A 257 -7.06 -9.83 1.86
CA LYS A 257 -6.88 -11.26 1.62
C LYS A 257 -6.25 -12.00 2.81
N ILE A 258 -5.66 -11.27 3.75
CA ILE A 258 -4.95 -11.86 4.89
C ILE A 258 -5.99 -12.44 5.87
N PRO A 259 -5.81 -13.68 6.36
CA PRO A 259 -6.70 -14.25 7.36
C PRO A 259 -6.76 -13.43 8.64
N GLU A 260 -7.93 -13.39 9.28
CA GLU A 260 -8.17 -12.56 10.48
C GLU A 260 -7.17 -12.85 11.61
N ARG A 261 -6.89 -14.13 11.86
CA ARG A 261 -5.90 -14.59 12.84
C ARG A 261 -4.51 -13.98 12.59
N ILE A 262 -4.12 -13.86 11.33
CA ILE A 262 -2.83 -13.31 10.94
C ILE A 262 -2.81 -11.78 11.13
N LYS A 263 -3.93 -11.10 10.83
CA LYS A 263 -4.08 -9.66 11.10
C LYS A 263 -3.91 -9.36 12.59
N GLU A 264 -4.56 -10.12 13.47
CA GLU A 264 -4.45 -9.97 14.93
C GLU A 264 -2.99 -10.06 15.39
N MET A 265 -2.25 -11.06 14.90
CA MET A 265 -0.85 -11.25 15.25
C MET A 265 0.06 -10.12 14.75
N ILE A 266 -0.21 -9.63 13.54
CA ILE A 266 0.52 -8.50 12.96
C ILE A 266 0.29 -7.21 13.76
N ILE A 267 -0.95 -6.95 14.19
CA ILE A 267 -1.27 -5.78 15.01
C ILE A 267 -0.66 -5.91 16.41
N ALA A 268 -0.73 -7.09 17.03
CA ALA A 268 -0.08 -7.35 18.31
C ALA A 268 1.45 -7.13 18.23
N TYR A 269 2.08 -7.58 17.15
CA TYR A 269 3.48 -7.28 16.88
C TYR A 269 3.73 -5.77 16.72
N ALA A 270 2.92 -5.08 15.91
CA ALA A 270 3.10 -3.66 15.65
C ALA A 270 3.01 -2.78 16.91
N VAL A 271 2.18 -3.18 17.87
CA VAL A 271 2.02 -2.49 19.17
C VAL A 271 3.14 -2.83 20.15
N SER A 272 3.76 -4.01 20.05
CA SER A 272 4.78 -4.48 20.98
C SER A 272 6.23 -4.26 20.51
N GLU A 273 6.45 -3.91 19.24
CA GLU A 273 7.79 -3.73 18.68
C GLU A 273 8.46 -2.42 19.14
N ASN A 274 9.64 -2.55 19.74
CA ASN A 274 10.40 -1.50 20.38
C ASN A 274 11.82 -1.30 19.80
N ASP A 275 12.27 -2.13 18.85
CA ASP A 275 13.55 -1.92 18.15
C ASP A 275 13.45 -0.69 17.22
N SER A 276 14.18 0.36 17.58
CA SER A 276 14.18 1.65 16.87
C SER A 276 14.49 1.55 15.38
N ARG A 277 15.20 0.51 14.94
CA ARG A 277 15.48 0.27 13.51
C ARG A 277 14.26 -0.22 12.72
N LYS A 278 13.29 -0.82 13.40
CA LYS A 278 12.09 -1.42 12.80
C LYS A 278 10.85 -0.57 13.03
N THR A 279 10.72 0.01 14.22
CA THR A 279 9.44 0.56 14.67
C THR A 279 8.91 1.68 13.76
N ASN A 280 9.78 2.53 13.22
CA ASN A 280 9.36 3.59 12.29
C ASN A 280 8.68 3.03 11.04
N TYR A 281 9.26 1.97 10.47
CA TYR A 281 8.69 1.31 9.29
C TYR A 281 7.38 0.61 9.63
N VAL A 282 7.36 -0.15 10.74
CA VAL A 282 6.18 -0.87 11.21
C VAL A 282 5.00 0.11 11.40
N ARG A 283 5.23 1.23 12.08
CA ARG A 283 4.21 2.27 12.28
C ARG A 283 3.78 2.93 10.98
N GLN A 284 4.72 3.21 10.07
CA GLN A 284 4.40 3.76 8.76
C GLN A 284 3.50 2.83 7.95
N VAL A 285 3.75 1.52 7.98
CA VAL A 285 2.91 0.53 7.29
C VAL A 285 1.50 0.52 7.87
N ILE A 286 1.33 0.50 9.19
CA ILE A 286 0.00 0.55 9.81
C ILE A 286 -0.71 1.87 9.49
N GLY A 287 -0.03 3.01 9.61
CA GLY A 287 -0.58 4.32 9.25
C GLY A 287 -1.04 4.39 7.77
N GLN A 288 -0.32 3.72 6.86
CA GLN A 288 -0.74 3.60 5.46
C GLN A 288 -2.00 2.75 5.26
N LEU A 289 -2.17 1.68 6.04
CA LEU A 289 -3.41 0.86 6.02
C LEU A 289 -4.62 1.68 6.50
N ILE A 290 -4.42 2.50 7.54
CA ILE A 290 -5.43 3.43 8.05
C ILE A 290 -5.80 4.47 6.99
N ASN A 291 -4.80 5.13 6.42
CA ASN A 291 -5.01 6.15 5.39
C ASN A 291 -5.64 5.59 4.10
N SER A 292 -5.45 4.30 3.83
CA SER A 292 -6.09 3.61 2.70
C SER A 292 -7.50 3.09 3.03
N SER A 293 -8.01 3.34 4.24
CA SER A 293 -9.32 2.88 4.71
C SER A 293 -9.55 1.37 4.62
N VAL A 294 -8.49 0.57 4.75
CA VAL A 294 -8.59 -0.91 4.75
C VAL A 294 -8.43 -1.53 6.13
N LEU A 295 -7.88 -0.79 7.11
CA LEU A 295 -7.70 -1.28 8.46
C LEU A 295 -9.02 -1.22 9.23
N GLU A 296 -9.38 -2.31 9.90
CA GLU A 296 -10.60 -2.41 10.69
C GLU A 296 -10.55 -1.52 11.93
N ASP A 297 -11.65 -0.85 12.28
CA ASP A 297 -11.70 0.15 13.37
C ASP A 297 -11.20 -0.42 14.73
N LYS A 298 -11.45 -1.71 15.01
CA LYS A 298 -10.94 -2.36 16.23
C LYS A 298 -9.41 -2.31 16.33
N TYR A 299 -8.70 -2.42 15.20
CA TYR A 299 -7.23 -2.36 15.16
C TYR A 299 -6.73 -0.91 15.19
N ILE A 300 -7.48 0.01 14.61
CA ILE A 300 -7.20 1.45 14.69
C ILE A 300 -7.21 1.90 16.14
N VAL A 301 -8.24 1.54 16.90
CA VAL A 301 -8.34 1.88 18.33
C VAL A 301 -7.14 1.34 19.11
N ILE A 302 -6.77 0.07 18.91
CA ILE A 302 -5.62 -0.55 19.57
C ILE A 302 -4.31 0.16 19.21
N PHE A 303 -4.11 0.50 17.94
CA PHE A 303 -2.90 1.17 17.48
C PHE A 303 -2.80 2.62 17.97
N ASN A 304 -3.91 3.37 17.92
CA ASN A 304 -3.96 4.75 18.41
C ASN A 304 -3.72 4.83 19.93
N GLN A 305 -4.24 3.88 20.72
CA GLN A 305 -3.92 3.79 22.15
C GLN A 305 -2.41 3.63 22.42
N MET A 306 -1.71 2.84 21.58
CA MET A 306 -0.26 2.72 21.67
C MET A 306 0.43 4.05 21.32
N LEU A 307 0.03 4.70 20.22
CA LEU A 307 0.57 6.01 19.84
C LEU A 307 0.32 7.08 20.90
N ASP A 308 -0.83 7.03 21.59
CA ASP A 308 -1.18 7.98 22.63
C ASP A 308 -0.30 7.89 23.87
N SER A 309 0.22 6.69 24.15
CA SER A 309 1.16 6.42 25.26
C SER A 309 2.58 6.95 24.99
N MET A 310 2.87 7.37 23.76
CA MET A 310 4.19 7.83 23.33
C MET A 310 4.34 9.36 23.39
N SER A 311 5.58 9.85 23.24
CA SER A 311 5.81 11.29 23.01
C SER A 311 5.14 11.76 21.72
N PHE A 312 4.76 13.04 21.69
CA PHE A 312 4.08 13.64 20.53
C PHE A 312 4.89 13.49 19.24
N GLU A 313 6.19 13.81 19.27
CA GLU A 313 7.10 13.79 18.12
C GLU A 313 7.26 12.37 17.55
N SER A 314 7.22 11.37 18.42
CA SER A 314 7.39 9.97 18.04
C SER A 314 6.12 9.36 17.44
N ALA A 315 4.96 9.99 17.63
CA ALA A 315 3.65 9.43 17.31
C ALA A 315 2.92 10.17 16.19
N ILE A 316 3.05 11.49 16.11
CA ILE A 316 2.15 12.37 15.34
C ILE A 316 2.03 12.02 13.86
N ASN A 317 3.09 11.46 13.26
CA ASN A 317 3.13 11.11 11.84
C ASN A 317 2.52 9.75 11.50
N TYR A 318 1.94 9.03 12.47
CA TYR A 318 1.54 7.63 12.29
C TYR A 318 0.04 7.34 12.47
N TYR A 319 -0.78 8.31 12.90
CA TYR A 319 -2.23 8.10 13.13
C TYR A 319 -3.02 7.76 11.86
N GLY A 320 -2.55 8.16 10.68
CA GLY A 320 -3.16 7.82 9.39
C GLY A 320 -4.45 8.58 9.04
N ARG A 321 -5.32 8.87 10.02
CA ARG A 321 -6.51 9.74 9.89
C ARG A 321 -6.22 11.15 10.41
N SER A 322 -6.76 12.16 9.72
CA SER A 322 -6.60 13.57 10.12
C SER A 322 -7.34 13.88 11.40
N GLU A 323 -8.50 13.27 11.62
CA GLU A 323 -9.30 13.43 12.82
C GLU A 323 -8.55 12.91 14.05
N ASP A 324 -7.93 11.73 13.97
CA ASP A 324 -7.13 11.16 15.06
C ASP A 324 -5.88 12.02 15.35
N THR A 325 -5.23 12.51 14.29
CA THR A 325 -4.10 13.46 14.40
C THR A 325 -4.54 14.75 15.10
N TYR A 326 -5.72 15.27 14.75
CA TYR A 326 -6.30 16.45 15.38
C TYR A 326 -6.64 16.22 16.85
N LEU A 327 -7.22 15.07 17.21
CA LEU A 327 -7.48 14.72 18.61
C LEU A 327 -6.18 14.72 19.43
N ARG A 328 -5.08 14.22 18.87
CA ARG A 328 -3.76 14.29 19.51
C ARG A 328 -3.27 15.74 19.68
N ILE A 329 -3.39 16.58 18.65
CA ILE A 329 -3.04 18.01 18.72
C ILE A 329 -3.86 18.71 19.82
N LYS A 330 -5.18 18.52 19.81
CA LYS A 330 -6.11 19.05 20.81
C LYS A 330 -5.71 18.65 22.23
N ALA A 331 -5.45 17.36 22.46
CA ALA A 331 -5.05 16.87 23.77
C ALA A 331 -3.79 17.58 24.30
N ASN A 332 -2.81 17.86 23.43
CA ASN A 332 -1.57 18.54 23.82
C ASN A 332 -1.78 20.04 24.05
N LEU A 333 -2.59 20.71 23.22
CA LEU A 333 -2.89 22.13 23.38
C LEU A 333 -3.68 22.43 24.67
N MET A 334 -4.53 21.50 25.12
CA MET A 334 -5.38 21.68 26.31
C MET A 334 -4.67 21.45 27.65
N THR A 335 -3.38 21.12 27.66
CA THR A 335 -2.63 20.81 28.90
C THR A 335 -2.23 22.03 29.74
N TYR A 336 -2.23 23.23 29.16
CA TYR A 336 -1.67 24.46 29.75
C TYR A 336 -0.21 24.32 30.21
N ASN A 337 0.51 23.30 29.73
CA ASN A 337 1.93 23.08 30.00
C ASN A 337 2.72 23.34 28.72
N PHE A 338 3.70 24.24 28.82
CA PHE A 338 4.47 24.69 27.66
C PHE A 338 5.27 23.56 27.01
N ASP A 339 5.81 22.62 27.79
CA ASP A 339 6.61 21.51 27.26
C ASP A 339 5.76 20.55 26.42
N THR A 340 4.49 20.35 26.78
CA THR A 340 3.55 19.51 26.02
C THR A 340 2.90 20.26 24.86
N GLN A 341 2.69 21.58 24.97
CA GLN A 341 2.16 22.41 23.89
C GLN A 341 3.18 22.67 22.78
N ASN A 342 4.45 22.83 23.14
CA ASN A 342 5.53 23.20 22.21
C ASN A 342 5.66 22.29 20.98
N PRO A 343 5.62 20.95 21.10
CA PRO A 343 5.70 20.03 19.97
C PRO A 343 4.48 20.13 19.03
N ALA A 344 3.28 20.32 19.59
CA ALA A 344 2.07 20.50 18.79
C ALA A 344 2.15 21.78 17.94
N ILE A 345 2.65 22.88 18.53
CA ILE A 345 2.85 24.13 17.80
C ILE A 345 3.93 24.01 16.72
N ASP A 346 5.01 23.26 16.96
CA ASP A 346 6.01 23.01 15.90
C ASP A 346 5.45 22.21 14.74
N TYR A 347 4.64 21.20 15.04
CA TYR A 347 3.99 20.40 14.00
C TYR A 347 3.03 21.23 13.15
N LEU A 348 2.24 22.11 13.76
CA LEU A 348 1.33 23.04 13.06
C LEU A 348 2.08 24.06 12.17
N LYS A 349 3.38 24.24 12.33
CA LYS A 349 4.21 25.07 11.43
C LYS A 349 4.69 24.30 10.19
N THR A 350 4.51 22.99 10.14
CA THR A 350 4.96 22.16 9.01
C THR A 350 3.90 22.13 7.90
N PRO A 351 4.31 21.90 6.63
CA PRO A 351 3.35 21.70 5.53
C PRO A 351 2.35 20.58 5.81
N MET A 352 2.78 19.50 6.48
CA MET A 352 1.93 18.38 6.86
C MET A 352 0.87 18.79 7.88
N GLY A 353 1.26 19.52 8.94
CA GLY A 353 0.32 20.01 9.94
C GLY A 353 -0.73 20.94 9.34
N ILE A 354 -0.33 21.87 8.46
CA ILE A 354 -1.25 22.75 7.75
C ILE A 354 -2.23 21.94 6.89
N GLN A 355 -1.73 20.97 6.14
CA GLN A 355 -2.57 20.11 5.30
C GLN A 355 -3.59 19.32 6.14
N VAL A 356 -3.17 18.71 7.25
CA VAL A 356 -4.05 17.95 8.15
C VAL A 356 -5.19 18.83 8.66
N ILE A 357 -4.91 20.07 9.08
CA ILE A 357 -5.95 20.96 9.61
C ILE A 357 -6.90 21.45 8.52
N ASN A 358 -6.39 21.84 7.36
CA ASN A 358 -7.21 22.44 6.29
C ASN A 358 -8.19 21.45 5.64
N ILE A 359 -8.04 20.14 5.86
CA ILE A 359 -9.00 19.12 5.36
C ILE A 359 -10.05 18.71 6.40
N LEU A 360 -9.95 19.18 7.64
CA LEU A 360 -10.95 18.93 8.67
C LEU A 360 -12.24 19.71 8.39
N ASP A 361 -13.30 19.41 9.12
CA ASP A 361 -14.52 20.21 9.12
C ASP A 361 -14.31 21.60 9.75
N ASP A 362 -15.21 22.53 9.41
CA ASP A 362 -15.17 23.93 9.82
C ASP A 362 -15.18 24.11 11.35
N ASP A 363 -15.93 23.27 12.08
CA ASP A 363 -16.00 23.32 13.55
C ASP A 363 -14.67 22.90 14.19
N SER A 364 -14.02 21.87 13.67
CA SER A 364 -12.69 21.44 14.10
C SER A 364 -11.63 22.52 13.85
N GLN A 365 -11.69 23.17 12.69
CA GLN A 365 -10.79 24.27 12.34
C GLN A 365 -11.01 25.50 13.24
N PHE A 366 -12.26 25.88 13.46
CA PHE A 366 -12.63 26.98 14.37
C PHE A 366 -12.20 26.68 15.81
N SER A 367 -12.43 25.45 16.28
CA SER A 367 -12.01 24.99 17.60
C SER A 367 -10.49 25.04 17.77
N LEU A 368 -9.70 24.72 16.74
CA LEU A 368 -8.24 24.87 16.79
C LEU A 368 -7.85 26.33 17.01
N GLY A 369 -8.45 27.25 16.25
CA GLY A 369 -8.19 28.68 16.39
C GLY A 369 -8.39 29.17 17.82
N ARG A 370 -9.49 28.73 18.47
CA ARG A 370 -9.77 29.04 19.88
C ARG A 370 -8.72 28.49 20.84
N MET A 371 -8.24 27.26 20.61
CA MET A 371 -7.19 26.65 21.44
C MET A 371 -5.86 27.39 21.30
N LEU A 372 -5.51 27.82 20.08
CA LEU A 372 -4.32 28.62 19.85
C LEU A 372 -4.41 29.95 20.60
N GLU A 373 -5.54 30.65 20.51
CA GLU A 373 -5.69 31.92 21.21
C GLU A 373 -5.68 31.73 22.74
N SER A 374 -6.34 30.70 23.27
CA SER A 374 -6.28 30.40 24.70
C SER A 374 -4.85 30.12 25.18
N ALA A 375 -4.04 29.40 24.41
CA ALA A 375 -2.63 29.20 24.75
C ALA A 375 -1.83 30.52 24.66
N SER A 376 -2.13 31.36 23.67
CA SER A 376 -1.52 32.68 23.45
C SER A 376 -1.76 33.63 24.63
N SER A 377 -3.00 33.73 25.11
CA SER A 377 -3.38 34.56 26.27
C SER A 377 -2.76 34.08 27.58
N ASN A 378 -2.40 32.80 27.68
CA ASN A 378 -1.64 32.24 28.80
C ASN A 378 -0.11 32.49 28.72
N ASN A 379 0.31 33.52 27.97
CA ASN A 379 1.71 33.91 27.77
C ASN A 379 2.59 32.82 27.12
N HIS A 380 2.01 31.89 26.35
CA HIS A 380 2.80 30.92 25.60
C HIS A 380 3.43 31.59 24.37
N TRP A 381 4.65 32.12 24.56
CA TRP A 381 5.40 32.90 23.57
C TRP A 381 5.49 32.24 22.18
N LYS A 382 5.60 30.92 22.13
CA LYS A 382 5.71 30.19 20.87
C LYS A 382 4.40 30.15 20.08
N THR A 383 3.27 30.10 20.79
CA THR A 383 1.94 30.23 20.17
C THR A 383 1.69 31.67 19.74
N GLN A 384 2.09 32.67 20.54
CA GLN A 384 1.98 34.08 20.16
C GLN A 384 2.70 34.34 18.82
N ASN A 385 3.98 33.95 18.73
CA ASN A 385 4.76 34.07 17.50
C ASN A 385 4.16 33.28 16.33
N PHE A 386 3.50 32.15 16.61
CA PHE A 386 2.86 31.34 15.58
C PHE A 386 1.61 32.04 15.03
N ILE A 387 0.74 32.54 15.90
CA ILE A 387 -0.45 33.31 15.52
C ILE A 387 -0.05 34.54 14.71
N ASP A 388 0.96 35.30 15.16
CA ASP A 388 1.43 36.47 14.43
C ASP A 388 1.97 36.08 13.03
N SER A 389 2.64 34.93 12.92
CA SER A 389 3.07 34.38 11.62
C SER A 389 1.89 33.96 10.71
N ILE A 390 0.75 33.54 11.27
CA ILE A 390 -0.47 33.29 10.48
C ILE A 390 -1.02 34.61 9.95
N LEU A 391 -1.07 35.64 10.80
CA LEU A 391 -1.56 36.97 10.43
C LEU A 391 -0.71 37.61 9.31
N ASP A 392 0.61 37.48 9.42
CA ASP A 392 1.57 37.96 8.41
C ASP A 392 1.55 37.14 7.09
N GLY A 393 0.73 36.10 7.02
CA GLY A 393 0.59 35.25 5.83
C GLY A 393 1.74 34.26 5.62
N LYS A 394 2.64 34.09 6.60
CA LYS A 394 3.73 33.10 6.54
C LYS A 394 3.22 31.66 6.58
N TYR A 395 2.15 31.41 7.33
CA TYR A 395 1.47 30.12 7.38
C TYR A 395 0.02 30.27 6.91
N SER A 396 -0.32 29.60 5.81
CA SER A 396 -1.63 29.70 5.18
C SER A 396 -2.63 28.74 5.84
N TYR A 397 -3.46 29.31 6.72
CA TYR A 397 -4.60 28.63 7.34
C TYR A 397 -5.91 29.15 6.80
N SER A 398 -6.95 28.33 6.88
CA SER A 398 -8.31 28.70 6.49
C SER A 398 -8.86 29.89 7.27
N ASP A 399 -9.92 30.49 6.73
CA ASP A 399 -10.64 31.56 7.40
C ASP A 399 -11.32 31.08 8.68
N TRP A 400 -11.71 29.81 8.78
CA TRP A 400 -12.27 29.23 10.01
C TRP A 400 -11.27 29.20 11.17
N VAL A 401 -10.00 28.84 10.92
CA VAL A 401 -8.96 28.90 11.95
C VAL A 401 -8.74 30.33 12.42
N LYS A 402 -8.62 31.28 11.48
CA LYS A 402 -8.45 32.71 11.78
C LYS A 402 -9.65 33.29 12.55
N GLY A 403 -10.86 32.91 12.15
CA GLY A 403 -12.11 33.28 12.84
C GLY A 403 -12.15 32.73 14.26
N GLY A 404 -11.70 31.48 14.47
CA GLY A 404 -11.56 30.87 15.79
C GLY A 404 -10.55 31.59 16.68
N ILE A 405 -9.42 32.04 16.12
CA ILE A 405 -8.42 32.85 16.83
C ILE A 405 -9.06 34.18 17.26
N ALA A 406 -9.73 34.89 16.34
CA ALA A 406 -10.37 36.16 16.64
C ALA A 406 -11.47 36.03 17.71
N TYR A 407 -12.31 35.00 17.61
CA TYR A 407 -13.36 34.70 18.58
C TYR A 407 -12.80 34.41 19.98
N GLY A 408 -11.68 33.67 20.07
CA GLY A 408 -11.03 33.32 21.33
C GLY A 408 -10.59 34.51 22.19
N SER A 409 -10.44 35.69 21.59
CA SER A 409 -10.10 36.94 22.28
C SER A 409 -11.28 37.59 23.02
N PHE A 410 -12.50 37.16 22.72
CA PHE A 410 -13.73 37.67 23.35
C PHE A 410 -14.40 36.62 24.22
N VAL A 411 -14.07 35.34 24.06
CA VAL A 411 -14.76 34.24 24.74
C VAL A 411 -13.76 33.24 25.29
N SER A 412 -13.82 33.04 26.60
CA SER A 412 -12.96 32.09 27.29
C SER A 412 -13.22 30.66 26.82
N LEU A 413 -12.13 29.92 26.57
CA LEU A 413 -12.20 28.52 26.16
C LEU A 413 -12.78 27.61 27.25
N SER A 414 -12.54 27.93 28.53
CA SER A 414 -12.92 27.06 29.67
C SER A 414 -14.37 27.26 30.12
N SER A 415 -14.84 28.51 30.16
CA SER A 415 -16.21 28.83 30.60
C SER A 415 -17.20 28.92 29.44
N GLY A 416 -16.72 29.19 28.22
CA GLY A 416 -17.59 29.53 27.09
C GLY A 416 -18.27 30.90 27.22
N LEU A 417 -17.93 31.65 28.27
CA LEU A 417 -18.50 32.97 28.55
C LEU A 417 -17.63 34.08 27.97
N PHE A 418 -18.25 35.22 27.76
CA PHE A 418 -17.59 36.45 27.33
C PHE A 418 -16.52 36.85 28.34
N ASP A 419 -15.30 37.01 27.84
CA ASP A 419 -14.13 37.46 28.58
C ASP A 419 -13.22 38.25 27.63
N PHE A 420 -13.17 39.57 27.82
CA PHE A 420 -12.47 40.46 26.90
C PHE A 420 -10.97 40.56 27.24
N ASP A 421 -10.12 40.04 26.35
CA ASP A 421 -8.67 40.20 26.48
C ASP A 421 -8.17 41.45 25.72
N GLU A 422 -7.97 42.54 26.46
CA GLU A 422 -7.50 43.82 25.91
C GLU A 422 -6.18 43.68 25.12
N LYS A 423 -5.29 42.75 25.52
CA LYS A 423 -3.93 42.67 24.96
C LYS A 423 -3.94 42.19 23.52
N VAL A 424 -4.92 41.37 23.17
CA VAL A 424 -5.00 40.65 21.91
C VAL A 424 -6.09 41.19 20.99
N TYR A 425 -7.02 42.01 21.49
CA TYR A 425 -8.13 42.58 20.72
C TYR A 425 -7.72 43.19 19.37
N LYS A 426 -6.64 43.98 19.32
CA LYS A 426 -6.13 44.55 18.06
C LYS A 426 -5.83 43.46 17.02
N ARG A 427 -5.21 42.37 17.45
CA ARG A 427 -4.85 41.24 16.60
C ARG A 427 -6.10 40.50 16.10
N SER A 428 -7.11 40.35 16.96
CA SER A 428 -8.40 39.74 16.62
C SER A 428 -9.10 40.49 15.48
N ILE A 429 -9.11 41.83 15.55
CA ILE A 429 -9.69 42.65 14.48
C ILE A 429 -8.90 42.52 13.17
N LEU A 430 -7.56 42.45 13.24
CA LEU A 430 -6.73 42.24 12.04
C LEU A 430 -7.02 40.86 11.40
N PHE A 431 -7.26 39.81 12.19
CA PHE A 431 -7.72 38.53 11.65
C PHE A 431 -9.09 38.65 10.98
N LEU A 432 -10.05 39.34 11.62
CA LEU A 432 -11.39 39.54 11.04
C LEU A 432 -11.37 40.34 9.73
N ASN A 433 -10.44 41.29 9.58
CA ASN A 433 -10.21 41.98 8.30
C ASN A 433 -9.67 41.04 7.20
N SER A 434 -9.05 39.93 7.58
CA SER A 434 -8.36 39.00 6.65
C SER A 434 -9.19 37.78 6.25
N VAL A 435 -10.43 37.68 6.74
CA VAL A 435 -11.37 36.57 6.44
C VAL A 435 -12.57 37.05 5.66
N SER A 436 -13.29 36.13 5.03
CA SER A 436 -14.53 36.42 4.32
C SER A 436 -15.59 37.06 5.20
N SER A 437 -16.47 37.87 4.61
CA SER A 437 -17.60 38.49 5.32
C SER A 437 -18.53 37.48 5.97
N GLU A 438 -18.67 36.28 5.41
CA GLU A 438 -19.45 35.19 6.02
C GLU A 438 -18.89 34.79 7.39
N ILE A 439 -17.58 34.58 7.48
CA ILE A 439 -16.90 34.25 8.74
C ILE A 439 -16.94 35.41 9.73
N GLN A 440 -16.83 36.65 9.25
CA GLN A 440 -17.01 37.82 10.11
C GLN A 440 -18.39 37.80 10.78
N HIS A 441 -19.48 37.64 10.01
CA HIS A 441 -20.83 37.57 10.55
C HIS A 441 -20.99 36.43 11.55
N PHE A 442 -20.49 35.24 11.21
CA PHE A 442 -20.51 34.09 12.10
C PHE A 442 -19.83 34.38 13.45
N VAL A 443 -18.62 34.95 13.41
CA VAL A 443 -17.86 35.27 14.63
C VAL A 443 -18.60 36.30 15.47
N TYR A 444 -19.05 37.42 14.88
CA TYR A 444 -19.76 38.44 15.64
C TYR A 444 -21.08 37.93 16.24
N GLN A 445 -21.84 37.13 15.49
CA GLN A 445 -23.04 36.49 16.02
C GLN A 445 -22.72 35.60 17.23
N LYS A 446 -21.65 34.79 17.15
CA LYS A 446 -21.20 33.94 18.26
C LYS A 446 -20.74 34.74 19.48
N ILE A 447 -20.16 35.92 19.27
CA ILE A 447 -19.79 36.82 20.37
C ILE A 447 -21.04 37.40 21.03
N SER A 448 -22.01 37.89 20.25
CA SER A 448 -23.29 38.37 20.78
C SER A 448 -24.04 37.28 21.56
N GLU A 449 -24.06 36.03 21.06
CA GLU A 449 -24.61 34.88 21.80
C GLU A 449 -23.90 34.69 23.16
N ALA A 450 -22.56 34.73 23.18
CA ALA A 450 -21.78 34.59 24.41
C ALA A 450 -21.97 35.75 25.40
N ILE A 451 -22.14 36.98 24.90
CA ILE A 451 -22.45 38.17 25.72
C ILE A 451 -23.77 37.95 26.46
N ASN A 452 -24.83 37.58 25.73
CA ASN A 452 -26.15 37.36 26.31
C ASN A 452 -26.13 36.23 27.34
N GLU A 453 -25.47 35.10 27.03
CA GLU A 453 -25.33 33.98 27.95
C GLU A 453 -24.52 34.35 29.22
N THR A 454 -23.53 35.24 29.09
CA THR A 454 -22.73 35.72 30.23
C THR A 454 -23.56 36.60 31.14
N GLU A 455 -24.34 37.53 30.58
CA GLU A 455 -25.20 38.39 31.39
C GLU A 455 -26.30 37.59 32.10
N GLU A 456 -26.82 36.52 31.49
CA GLU A 456 -27.76 35.60 32.14
C GLU A 456 -27.13 34.82 33.30
N LYS A 457 -25.89 34.32 33.13
CA LYS A 457 -25.22 33.46 34.11
C LYS A 457 -24.50 34.22 35.22
N ILE A 458 -23.88 35.36 34.87
CA ILE A 458 -23.07 36.19 35.76
C ILE A 458 -23.41 37.67 35.51
N PRO A 459 -24.61 38.12 35.97
CA PRO A 459 -25.05 39.49 35.75
C PRO A 459 -24.02 40.52 36.23
N GLY A 460 -23.79 41.56 35.43
CA GLY A 460 -22.87 42.66 35.76
C GLY A 460 -21.38 42.36 35.53
N GLN A 461 -20.98 41.16 35.10
CA GLN A 461 -19.59 40.88 34.72
C GLN A 461 -19.13 41.74 33.53
N ILE A 462 -19.98 41.90 32.52
CA ILE A 462 -19.69 42.74 31.35
C ILE A 462 -19.61 44.22 31.77
N ALA A 463 -20.50 44.65 32.67
CA ALA A 463 -20.48 46.00 33.23
C ALA A 463 -19.17 46.30 33.96
N PHE A 464 -18.62 45.33 34.69
CA PHE A 464 -17.32 45.45 35.35
C PHE A 464 -16.16 45.64 34.35
N GLN A 465 -16.22 45.00 33.17
CA GLN A 465 -15.22 45.14 32.11
C GLN A 465 -15.43 46.38 31.21
N LYS A 466 -16.56 47.10 31.32
CA LYS A 466 -16.99 48.21 30.44
C LYS A 466 -15.88 49.22 30.13
N ARG A 467 -15.29 49.84 31.17
CA ARG A 467 -14.29 50.90 30.97
C ARG A 467 -13.07 50.42 30.20
N SER A 468 -12.66 49.17 30.45
CA SER A 468 -11.57 48.50 29.74
C SER A 468 -11.89 48.33 28.25
N ILE A 469 -13.06 47.74 27.98
CA ILE A 469 -13.58 47.47 26.64
C ILE A 469 -13.68 48.78 25.83
N LEU A 470 -14.40 49.77 26.35
CA LEU A 470 -14.64 51.04 25.65
C LEU A 470 -13.32 51.73 25.25
N ARG A 471 -12.40 51.85 26.22
CA ARG A 471 -11.09 52.48 26.00
C ARG A 471 -10.30 51.75 24.92
N LYS A 472 -10.27 50.42 24.96
CA LYS A 472 -9.48 49.63 24.01
C LYS A 472 -10.07 49.64 22.61
N ILE A 473 -11.40 49.67 22.50
CA ILE A 473 -12.10 49.79 21.21
C ILE A 473 -11.76 51.12 20.54
N GLU A 474 -11.80 52.25 21.26
CA GLU A 474 -11.43 53.57 20.70
C GLU A 474 -9.97 53.61 20.23
N GLU A 475 -9.06 53.01 21.00
CA GLU A 475 -7.64 52.91 20.67
C GLU A 475 -7.42 52.09 19.37
N VAL A 476 -8.10 50.96 19.21
CA VAL A 476 -7.96 50.13 17.99
C VAL A 476 -8.66 50.76 16.80
N ASN A 477 -9.85 51.31 17.00
CA ASN A 477 -10.62 52.00 15.95
C ASN A 477 -9.81 53.07 15.22
N SER A 478 -8.93 53.77 15.94
CA SER A 478 -8.07 54.84 15.41
C SER A 478 -6.71 54.36 14.87
N SER A 479 -6.32 53.10 15.09
CA SER A 479 -4.96 52.62 14.84
C SER A 479 -4.80 51.52 13.80
N ILE A 480 -5.90 51.11 13.13
CA ILE A 480 -5.85 50.11 12.06
C ILE A 480 -6.65 50.54 10.81
N ALA A 481 -6.29 49.97 9.67
CA ALA A 481 -7.13 50.00 8.48
C ALA A 481 -8.23 48.94 8.62
N TRP A 482 -9.48 49.32 8.36
CA TRP A 482 -10.64 48.46 8.52
C TRP A 482 -11.11 47.91 7.17
N ASP A 483 -11.50 46.64 7.18
CA ASP A 483 -12.48 46.14 6.21
C ASP A 483 -13.85 46.77 6.51
N SER A 484 -14.57 47.18 5.47
CA SER A 484 -15.81 47.95 5.65
C SER A 484 -16.90 47.14 6.35
N GLU A 485 -16.96 45.84 6.11
CA GLU A 485 -17.97 44.97 6.70
C GLU A 485 -17.61 44.63 8.15
N ASN A 486 -16.34 44.29 8.40
CA ASN A 486 -15.85 44.09 9.76
C ASN A 486 -16.07 45.34 10.63
N ARG A 487 -15.84 46.54 10.07
CA ARG A 487 -16.11 47.81 10.77
C ARG A 487 -17.56 47.92 11.20
N ARG A 488 -18.47 47.67 10.27
CA ARG A 488 -19.92 47.75 10.49
C ARG A 488 -20.35 46.78 11.60
N LEU A 489 -19.89 45.54 11.54
CA LEU A 489 -20.22 44.51 12.54
C LEU A 489 -19.63 44.82 13.92
N ASN A 490 -18.39 45.34 13.96
CA ASN A 490 -17.77 45.77 15.21
C ASN A 490 -18.53 46.93 15.87
N ASP A 491 -18.98 47.91 15.08
CA ASP A 491 -19.77 49.03 15.58
C ASP A 491 -21.14 48.56 16.13
N LEU A 492 -21.77 47.54 15.50
CA LEU A 492 -22.99 46.92 16.01
C LEU A 492 -22.79 46.18 17.34
N LEU A 493 -21.74 45.35 17.44
CA LEU A 493 -21.37 44.68 18.68
C LEU A 493 -21.10 45.70 19.80
N PHE A 494 -20.46 46.81 19.44
CA PHE A 494 -20.16 47.89 20.37
C PHE A 494 -21.42 48.58 20.91
N ASP A 495 -22.41 48.81 20.04
CA ASP A 495 -23.69 49.39 20.46
C ASP A 495 -24.52 48.41 21.32
N GLU A 496 -24.45 47.10 21.04
CA GLU A 496 -25.00 46.05 21.92
C GLU A 496 -24.37 46.10 23.31
N LEU A 497 -23.03 46.12 23.39
CA LEU A 497 -22.29 46.23 24.66
C LEU A 497 -22.63 47.51 25.43
N LYS A 498 -22.81 48.65 24.76
CA LYS A 498 -23.26 49.89 25.44
C LYS A 498 -24.66 49.75 26.02
N SER A 499 -25.57 49.06 25.32
CA SER A 499 -26.95 48.91 25.75
C SER A 499 -27.07 48.07 27.03
N ILE A 500 -26.27 47.01 27.16
CA ILE A 500 -26.22 46.13 28.33
C ILE A 500 -25.72 46.88 29.56
N VAL A 501 -24.76 47.81 29.37
CA VAL A 501 -24.15 48.56 30.47
C VAL A 501 -24.82 49.92 30.73
N ASN A 502 -25.99 50.19 30.14
CA ASN A 502 -26.82 51.35 30.50
C ASN A 502 -27.88 51.01 31.55
N ILE A 503 -27.73 49.87 32.24
CA ILE A 503 -28.45 49.56 33.47
C ILE A 503 -27.61 50.12 34.63
N ASP A 504 -28.06 51.27 35.14
CA ASP A 504 -27.68 51.99 36.37
C ASP A 504 -26.31 52.70 36.42
N ASP A 505 -26.24 53.90 35.81
CA ASP A 505 -25.51 55.04 36.38
C ASP A 505 -26.43 55.77 37.41
N ASP A 506 -26.86 55.05 38.47
CA ASP A 506 -27.53 55.62 39.66
C ASP A 506 -26.80 55.20 40.95
#